data_AF-A0A953PGI5-F1
#
_entry.id   AF-A0A953PGI5-F1
#
_cell.length_a   1.000
_cell.length_b   1.000
_cell.length_c   1.000
_cell.angle_alpha   90.00
_cell.angle_beta   90.00
_cell.angle_gamma   90.00
#
_symmetry.space_group_name_H-M   'P 1'
#
loop_
_entity.id
_entity.type
_entity.pdbx_description
1 polymer ?
#
loop_
_entity_poly.entity_id
_entity_poly.type
_entity_poly.pdbx_seq_one_letter_code
_entity_poly.pdbx_strand_id
1 'polypeptide(L)'
;MTFSASRSRGSRSWYLFVLSAISCLLPPVAHAASDYYRHIVFDNSLTSDSYFYSGGQASGQSFLEQKDYRLPVETKIFLTPPNAIRLQWQSAPAGGWEAEIKTADLRNRFPGLSGHNLYFWIFAPQPIAAADLPKIVLSNAREGLQVAEFPGSFSEPLELGKYAGNVPAGRWVQVRIPLADCRTASIYPFRPEYVQNIIFHQGRADGVRHTLIVDEIRVDDDPTAAAALPAPSNVRATGYDRHAEIEWNAVEPPALARYVIYRSLDGGNFSPVGIQLPGVHRYEDFLGKPDAHAQYKVAASDWKYRESASSNVASASTRELTDDELLTMLQKACFHYYWEGADPHSGMAREDIPGDDRVVATGASGFGIMAVIVGADRGFITREQGVQRLTRIADFLEHAQRYHGAWSHYMDGNTGQTMPVFGMFDNGGDLVETSFLMQGLLAARQYFHGPSEGERSLYRRITQLWETVEWDWYRETPTSDFLYWHWSPEWAFQIHHPLIGFNEVMITYLLGIASP
;
A
#
# COMPACT_ATOMS: atom_id res chain seq x y z
N MET A 1 52.21 -42.21 -29.50
CA MET A 1 53.50 -42.31 -28.78
C MET A 1 54.30 -41.05 -29.13
N THR A 2 54.19 -39.97 -28.35
CA THR A 2 55.17 -39.49 -27.33
C THR A 2 56.51 -39.06 -27.96
N PHE A 3 57.14 -37.89 -27.73
CA PHE A 3 57.06 -36.86 -26.67
C PHE A 3 57.90 -35.61 -27.07
N SER A 4 57.57 -34.44 -26.48
CA SER A 4 58.48 -33.34 -26.04
C SER A 4 59.14 -32.43 -27.12
N ALA A 5 59.52 -31.17 -26.91
CA ALA A 5 59.13 -29.98 -26.11
C ALA A 5 60.21 -28.92 -26.44
N SER A 6 59.89 -27.63 -26.57
CA SER A 6 60.68 -26.53 -25.95
C SER A 6 60.08 -25.13 -26.23
N ARG A 7 60.40 -24.22 -25.31
CA ARG A 7 59.84 -22.89 -25.04
C ARG A 7 60.48 -21.78 -25.90
N SER A 8 59.78 -20.64 -26.12
CA SER A 8 60.03 -19.38 -25.36
C SER A 8 59.41 -18.10 -25.97
N ARG A 9 58.91 -17.22 -25.06
CA ARG A 9 58.85 -15.72 -25.04
C ARG A 9 58.05 -14.99 -26.15
N GLY A 10 56.90 -14.39 -25.85
CA GLY A 10 56.68 -13.03 -25.28
C GLY A 10 55.84 -12.22 -26.29
N SER A 11 54.92 -11.30 -26.04
CA SER A 11 54.55 -10.46 -24.89
C SER A 11 53.06 -10.04 -24.95
N ARG A 12 52.47 -9.84 -23.77
CA ARG A 12 51.41 -8.88 -23.33
C ARG A 12 50.94 -7.86 -24.41
N SER A 13 49.66 -7.51 -24.56
CA SER A 13 48.63 -7.19 -23.56
C SER A 13 47.22 -7.43 -24.12
N TRP A 14 46.34 -8.06 -23.35
CA TRP A 14 44.89 -8.07 -23.59
C TRP A 14 44.22 -7.21 -22.52
N TYR A 15 43.47 -6.19 -22.95
CA TYR A 15 42.58 -5.42 -22.09
C TYR A 15 41.42 -6.34 -21.68
N LEU A 16 41.40 -6.77 -20.43
CA LEU A 16 40.23 -7.36 -19.81
C LEU A 16 39.27 -6.22 -19.42
N PHE A 17 38.26 -6.00 -20.27
CA PHE A 17 37.04 -5.32 -19.85
C PHE A 17 36.36 -6.22 -18.81
N VAL A 18 36.50 -5.87 -17.53
CA VAL A 18 35.66 -6.41 -16.47
C VAL A 18 34.32 -5.67 -16.56
N LEU A 19 33.38 -6.25 -17.29
CA LEU A 19 31.95 -5.93 -17.16
C LEU A 19 31.51 -6.46 -15.79
N SER A 20 31.58 -5.61 -14.77
CA SER A 20 30.90 -5.84 -13.51
C SER A 20 29.40 -5.64 -13.72
N ALA A 21 28.73 -6.68 -14.24
CA ALA A 21 27.28 -6.79 -14.17
C ALA A 21 26.90 -7.04 -12.71
N ILE A 22 26.67 -5.97 -11.94
CA ILE A 22 25.95 -6.04 -10.68
C ILE A 22 24.48 -6.19 -11.04
N SER A 23 24.06 -7.42 -11.34
CA SER A 23 22.65 -7.78 -11.27
C SER A 23 22.28 -7.90 -9.80
N CYS A 24 21.93 -6.77 -9.18
CA CYS A 24 21.14 -6.78 -7.97
C CYS A 24 19.75 -7.35 -8.32
N LEU A 25 19.63 -8.67 -8.27
CA LEU A 25 18.33 -9.34 -8.12
C LEU A 25 17.86 -9.07 -6.68
N LEU A 26 17.36 -7.86 -6.46
CA LEU A 26 16.51 -7.58 -5.32
C LEU A 26 15.13 -8.18 -5.64
N PRO A 27 14.52 -8.98 -4.75
CA PRO A 27 13.10 -9.31 -4.90
C PRO A 27 12.28 -8.01 -4.94
N PRO A 28 11.22 -7.94 -5.76
CA PRO A 28 10.52 -6.70 -6.01
C PRO A 28 9.80 -6.18 -4.77
N VAL A 29 10.12 -4.94 -4.41
CA VAL A 29 9.52 -4.05 -3.39
C VAL A 29 7.97 -4.02 -3.43
N ALA A 30 7.39 -4.38 -4.57
CA ALA A 30 5.98 -4.24 -4.87
C ALA A 30 5.04 -5.29 -4.28
N HIS A 31 5.50 -6.50 -3.94
CA HIS A 31 4.58 -7.55 -3.48
C HIS A 31 4.23 -7.43 -1.98
N ALA A 32 5.05 -6.72 -1.20
CA ALA A 32 4.96 -6.73 0.24
C ALA A 32 3.67 -6.10 0.80
N ALA A 33 3.16 -5.01 0.20
CA ALA A 33 1.93 -4.36 0.68
C ALA A 33 0.67 -5.15 0.29
N SER A 34 0.59 -5.66 -0.94
CA SER A 34 -0.50 -6.59 -1.34
C SER A 34 -0.52 -7.83 -0.46
N ASP A 35 0.63 -8.46 -0.27
CA ASP A 35 0.72 -9.66 0.55
C ASP A 35 0.36 -9.37 2.01
N TYR A 36 0.84 -8.28 2.60
CA TYR A 36 0.48 -7.91 3.97
C TYR A 36 -1.04 -7.74 4.16
N TYR A 37 -1.70 -6.94 3.32
CA TYR A 37 -3.14 -6.69 3.46
C TYR A 37 -4.03 -7.88 3.04
N ARG A 38 -3.49 -8.91 2.38
CA ARG A 38 -4.18 -10.21 2.25
C ARG A 38 -4.26 -10.99 3.56
N HIS A 39 -3.64 -10.49 4.62
CA HIS A 39 -3.74 -11.09 5.94
C HIS A 39 -4.50 -10.18 6.91
N ILE A 40 -4.51 -8.86 6.75
CA ILE A 40 -4.99 -7.93 7.77
C ILE A 40 -6.46 -7.56 7.63
N VAL A 41 -7.18 -7.62 8.75
CA VAL A 41 -8.49 -6.98 8.93
C VAL A 41 -8.36 -5.69 9.74
N PHE A 42 -7.55 -5.72 10.81
CA PHE A 42 -7.20 -4.54 11.60
C PHE A 42 -5.78 -4.68 12.14
N ASP A 43 -4.97 -3.65 11.96
CA ASP A 43 -3.64 -3.48 12.57
C ASP A 43 -3.58 -2.18 13.37
N ASN A 44 -4.00 -1.05 12.80
CA ASN A 44 -4.00 0.27 13.44
C ASN A 44 -5.10 1.18 12.89
N SER A 45 -5.47 2.18 13.68
CA SER A 45 -6.25 3.33 13.24
C SER A 45 -5.36 4.53 12.93
N LEU A 46 -5.67 5.25 11.85
CA LEU A 46 -5.03 6.53 11.52
C LEU A 46 -5.45 7.67 12.47
N THR A 47 -6.57 7.53 13.16
CA THR A 47 -7.12 8.51 14.09
C THR A 47 -7.08 7.99 15.52
N SER A 48 -6.82 8.87 16.48
CA SER A 48 -6.59 8.47 17.88
C SER A 48 -7.86 8.33 18.71
N ASP A 49 -9.03 8.60 18.13
CA ASP A 49 -10.28 8.72 18.87
C ASP A 49 -11.27 7.57 18.64
N SER A 50 -11.56 7.26 17.38
CA SER A 50 -12.46 6.18 16.98
C SER A 50 -12.00 5.57 15.65
N TYR A 51 -12.28 4.29 15.43
CA TYR A 51 -11.87 3.60 14.22
C TYR A 51 -12.93 3.76 13.12
N PHE A 52 -12.55 4.37 11.99
CA PHE A 52 -13.48 4.66 10.89
C PHE A 52 -14.20 3.41 10.36
N TYR A 53 -13.47 2.31 10.16
CA TYR A 53 -14.00 1.03 9.68
C TYR A 53 -14.55 0.18 10.83
N SER A 54 -15.34 0.80 11.71
CA SER A 54 -16.04 0.09 12.78
C SER A 54 -17.46 0.60 12.95
N GLY A 55 -18.25 -0.15 13.71
CA GLY A 55 -19.59 0.24 14.08
C GLY A 55 -20.06 -0.48 15.33
N GLY A 56 -21.24 -0.12 15.81
CA GLY A 56 -21.88 -0.93 16.82
C GLY A 56 -23.28 -0.47 17.18
N GLN A 57 -23.98 -1.33 17.88
CA GLN A 57 -25.29 -1.01 18.44
C GLN A 57 -25.53 -1.80 19.72
N ALA A 58 -26.43 -1.27 20.55
CA ALA A 58 -26.88 -1.92 21.76
C ALA A 58 -28.40 -1.70 21.92
N SER A 59 -29.07 -2.66 22.56
CA SER A 59 -30.52 -2.66 22.77
C SER A 59 -30.89 -3.15 24.17
N GLY A 60 -32.11 -2.81 24.60
CA GLY A 60 -32.60 -3.14 25.93
C GLY A 60 -31.76 -2.45 27.03
N GLN A 61 -31.33 -3.23 28.02
CA GLN A 61 -30.47 -2.75 29.10
C GLN A 61 -28.97 -3.06 28.87
N SER A 62 -28.62 -3.60 27.70
CA SER A 62 -27.23 -3.82 27.32
C SER A 62 -26.57 -2.51 26.91
N PHE A 63 -25.25 -2.52 26.84
CA PHE A 63 -24.46 -1.34 26.50
C PHE A 63 -23.25 -1.72 25.67
N LEU A 64 -22.88 -0.80 24.80
CA LEU A 64 -21.63 -0.79 24.05
C LEU A 64 -21.09 0.65 24.04
N GLU A 65 -19.83 0.83 24.41
CA GLU A 65 -19.14 2.12 24.30
C GLU A 65 -18.93 2.45 22.82
N GLN A 66 -19.33 3.65 22.42
CA GLN A 66 -19.15 4.16 21.06
C GLN A 66 -18.83 5.64 21.09
N LYS A 67 -18.15 6.11 20.04
CA LYS A 67 -17.97 7.52 19.72
C LYS A 67 -18.43 7.73 18.28
N ASP A 68 -19.44 8.58 18.07
CA ASP A 68 -20.01 8.86 16.74
C ASP A 68 -20.35 7.57 15.95
N TYR A 69 -20.99 6.62 16.64
CA TYR A 69 -21.37 5.29 16.12
C TYR A 69 -20.22 4.35 15.76
N ARG A 70 -19.00 4.64 16.25
CA ARG A 70 -17.78 3.84 16.00
C ARG A 70 -17.15 3.36 17.30
N LEU A 71 -16.32 2.33 17.19
CA LEU A 71 -15.56 1.80 18.32
C LEU A 71 -14.42 2.76 18.68
N PRO A 72 -14.22 3.08 19.97
CA PRO A 72 -13.11 3.91 20.42
C PRO A 72 -11.74 3.27 20.17
N VAL A 73 -10.73 4.12 19.98
CA VAL A 73 -9.33 3.70 19.84
C VAL A 73 -8.61 3.82 21.20
N GLU A 74 -7.79 2.82 21.54
CA GLU A 74 -6.91 2.81 22.71
C GLU A 74 -5.47 3.12 22.28
N THR A 75 -4.84 4.10 22.92
CA THR A 75 -3.52 4.64 22.53
C THR A 75 -2.44 4.39 23.58
N LYS A 76 -2.79 3.78 24.72
CA LYS A 76 -1.86 3.47 25.81
C LYS A 76 -1.53 1.99 25.92
N ILE A 77 -2.49 1.15 25.54
CA ILE A 77 -2.37 -0.31 25.59
C ILE A 77 -2.58 -0.82 24.18
N PHE A 78 -1.51 -1.24 23.54
CA PHE A 78 -1.52 -1.81 22.20
C PHE A 78 -0.41 -2.86 22.10
N LEU A 79 -0.55 -3.79 21.17
CA LEU A 79 0.48 -4.74 20.80
C LEU A 79 1.32 -4.17 19.67
N THR A 80 0.69 -3.67 18.62
CA THR A 80 1.34 -2.94 17.54
C THR A 80 1.10 -1.45 17.69
N PRO A 81 2.15 -0.61 17.63
CA PRO A 81 1.96 0.83 17.73
C PRO A 81 1.29 1.40 16.48
N PRO A 82 0.56 2.53 16.62
CA PRO A 82 0.41 3.30 17.85
C PRO A 82 -0.85 2.98 18.68
N ASN A 83 -1.73 2.07 18.23
CA ASN A 83 -3.03 1.92 18.88
C ASN A 83 -3.71 0.57 18.64
N ALA A 84 -4.79 0.34 19.38
CA ALA A 84 -5.64 -0.82 19.29
C ALA A 84 -7.12 -0.42 19.39
N ILE A 85 -8.06 -1.34 19.19
CA ILE A 85 -9.49 -1.09 19.37
C ILE A 85 -9.89 -1.35 20.82
N ARG A 86 -10.67 -0.42 21.41
CA ARG A 86 -11.25 -0.59 22.74
C ARG A 86 -12.70 -1.03 22.63
N LEU A 87 -12.98 -2.26 23.02
CA LEU A 87 -14.31 -2.83 23.13
C LEU A 87 -14.76 -2.83 24.58
N GLN A 88 -15.69 -1.95 24.95
CA GLN A 88 -16.28 -1.91 26.28
C GLN A 88 -17.79 -2.17 26.20
N TRP A 89 -18.27 -3.17 26.93
CA TRP A 89 -19.67 -3.61 26.88
C TRP A 89 -20.24 -3.94 28.25
N GLN A 90 -21.55 -4.09 28.32
CA GLN A 90 -22.25 -4.79 29.40
C GLN A 90 -23.42 -5.56 28.80
N SER A 91 -23.50 -6.85 29.15
CA SER A 91 -24.53 -7.74 28.65
C SER A 91 -25.67 -7.85 29.67
N ALA A 92 -26.88 -7.45 29.29
CA ALA A 92 -28.07 -7.54 30.14
C ALA A 92 -29.04 -8.62 29.63
N PRO A 93 -29.80 -9.28 30.53
CA PRO A 93 -30.87 -10.19 30.12
C PRO A 93 -31.88 -9.47 29.22
N ALA A 94 -32.32 -10.13 28.15
CA ALA A 94 -33.25 -9.57 27.16
C ALA A 94 -32.79 -8.28 26.45
N GLY A 95 -31.51 -7.91 26.56
CA GLY A 95 -30.85 -6.93 25.72
C GLY A 95 -29.95 -7.59 24.67
N GLY A 96 -29.27 -6.78 23.87
CA GLY A 96 -28.30 -7.22 22.88
C GLY A 96 -27.27 -6.14 22.59
N TRP A 97 -26.11 -6.53 22.08
CA TRP A 97 -25.16 -5.60 21.51
C TRP A 97 -24.33 -6.30 20.44
N GLU A 98 -23.86 -5.52 19.47
CA GLU A 98 -22.90 -5.95 18.46
C GLU A 98 -21.90 -4.82 18.20
N ALA A 99 -20.65 -5.21 17.95
CA ALA A 99 -19.54 -4.34 17.62
C ALA A 99 -18.85 -4.90 16.37
N GLU A 100 -18.70 -4.07 15.36
CA GLU A 100 -18.18 -4.44 14.05
C GLU A 100 -16.77 -3.87 13.85
N ILE A 101 -15.87 -4.68 13.31
CA ILE A 101 -14.53 -4.27 12.87
C ILE A 101 -14.38 -4.74 11.43
N LYS A 102 -14.32 -3.78 10.51
CA LYS A 102 -14.35 -3.99 9.06
C LYS A 102 -12.96 -3.87 8.47
N THR A 103 -12.72 -4.60 7.38
CA THR A 103 -11.52 -4.40 6.57
C THR A 103 -11.50 -2.98 6.00
N ALA A 104 -10.31 -2.38 5.91
CA ALA A 104 -10.15 -1.08 5.26
C ALA A 104 -10.59 -1.14 3.79
N ASP A 105 -11.16 -0.04 3.28
CA ASP A 105 -11.52 0.08 1.87
C ASP A 105 -10.28 0.53 1.10
N LEU A 106 -9.75 -0.34 0.25
CA LEU A 106 -8.57 -0.04 -0.56
C LEU A 106 -8.97 -0.16 -2.03
N ARG A 107 -8.63 0.87 -2.81
CA ARG A 107 -9.04 0.92 -4.22
C ARG A 107 -8.42 -0.25 -4.97
N ASN A 108 -9.21 -0.82 -5.89
CA ASN A 108 -8.83 -1.97 -6.71
C ASN A 108 -8.43 -3.23 -5.91
N ARG A 109 -8.70 -3.28 -4.61
CA ARG A 109 -8.43 -4.45 -3.77
C ARG A 109 -9.72 -5.03 -3.22
N PHE A 110 -9.91 -6.31 -3.47
CA PHE A 110 -10.85 -7.13 -2.74
C PHE A 110 -10.07 -7.95 -1.70
N PRO A 111 -10.56 -8.15 -0.45
CA PRO A 111 -9.75 -8.66 0.66
C PRO A 111 -8.93 -9.91 0.32
N GLY A 112 -9.55 -10.89 -0.37
CA GLY A 112 -8.86 -12.08 -0.88
C GLY A 112 -7.94 -12.72 0.16
N LEU A 113 -8.45 -12.86 1.39
CA LEU A 113 -7.63 -13.16 2.56
C LEU A 113 -6.99 -14.54 2.45
N SER A 114 -5.72 -14.65 2.85
CA SER A 114 -4.92 -15.85 2.74
C SER A 114 -4.64 -16.46 4.11
N GLY A 115 -4.97 -17.75 4.28
CA GLY A 115 -4.65 -18.51 5.48
C GLY A 115 -5.83 -19.32 6.02
N HIS A 116 -5.54 -20.22 6.96
CA HIS A 116 -6.52 -21.15 7.52
C HIS A 116 -6.99 -20.79 8.94
N ASN A 117 -6.45 -19.74 9.55
CA ASN A 117 -6.78 -19.34 10.92
C ASN A 117 -6.99 -17.84 11.03
N LEU A 118 -8.00 -17.44 11.80
CA LEU A 118 -8.11 -16.08 12.31
C LEU A 118 -7.28 -15.95 13.58
N TYR A 119 -6.40 -14.96 13.60
CA TYR A 119 -5.59 -14.54 14.73
C TYR A 119 -5.98 -13.13 15.16
N PHE A 120 -5.96 -12.89 16.45
CA PHE A 120 -5.98 -11.55 17.03
C PHE A 120 -5.51 -11.61 18.48
N TRP A 121 -5.16 -10.46 19.03
CA TRP A 121 -4.74 -10.36 20.41
C TRP A 121 -5.79 -9.62 21.22
N ILE A 122 -6.01 -10.11 22.44
CA ILE A 122 -6.93 -9.49 23.38
C ILE A 122 -6.23 -9.21 24.71
N PHE A 123 -6.55 -8.07 25.30
CA PHE A 123 -6.06 -7.67 26.62
C PHE A 123 -7.23 -7.16 27.44
N ALA A 124 -7.32 -7.57 28.70
CA ALA A 124 -8.33 -7.07 29.61
C ALA A 124 -7.67 -6.35 30.80
N PRO A 125 -8.03 -5.08 31.10
CA PRO A 125 -7.55 -4.40 32.30
C PRO A 125 -7.99 -5.09 33.60
N GLN A 126 -9.12 -5.81 33.57
CA GLN A 126 -9.68 -6.62 34.65
C GLN A 126 -9.87 -8.06 34.16
N PRO A 127 -9.85 -9.08 35.03
CA PRO A 127 -9.98 -10.44 34.57
C PRO A 127 -11.40 -10.71 34.02
N ILE A 128 -11.50 -11.42 32.90
CA ILE A 128 -12.78 -11.80 32.28
C ILE A 128 -12.83 -13.32 32.19
N ALA A 129 -13.90 -13.92 32.72
CA ALA A 129 -14.10 -15.36 32.61
C ALA A 129 -14.44 -15.74 31.16
N ALA A 130 -14.05 -16.94 30.74
CA ALA A 130 -14.30 -17.43 29.38
C ALA A 130 -15.78 -17.35 28.97
N ALA A 131 -16.70 -17.59 29.92
CA ALA A 131 -18.13 -17.55 29.70
C ALA A 131 -18.70 -16.11 29.52
N ASP A 132 -17.95 -15.09 29.93
CA ASP A 132 -18.36 -13.67 29.88
C ASP A 132 -17.75 -12.92 28.70
N LEU A 133 -16.88 -13.59 27.94
CA LEU A 133 -16.38 -13.08 26.67
C LEU A 133 -17.52 -13.03 25.64
N PRO A 134 -17.43 -12.10 24.67
CA PRO A 134 -18.40 -12.04 23.58
C PRO A 134 -18.32 -13.26 22.70
N LYS A 135 -19.35 -13.43 21.87
CA LYS A 135 -19.30 -14.33 20.73
C LYS A 135 -18.72 -13.59 19.53
N ILE A 136 -18.19 -14.34 18.57
CA ILE A 136 -17.61 -13.81 17.34
C ILE A 136 -18.32 -14.39 16.11
N VAL A 137 -18.63 -13.53 15.15
CA VAL A 137 -19.19 -13.87 13.84
C VAL A 137 -18.31 -13.26 12.76
N LEU A 138 -18.04 -14.03 11.71
CA LEU A 138 -17.37 -13.54 10.52
C LEU A 138 -18.41 -13.29 9.44
N SER A 139 -18.32 -12.15 8.75
CA SER A 139 -19.22 -11.79 7.66
C SER A 139 -18.44 -11.42 6.41
N ASN A 140 -18.92 -11.91 5.28
CA ASN A 140 -18.45 -11.52 3.95
C ASN A 140 -19.12 -10.23 3.48
N ALA A 141 -20.19 -9.79 4.15
CA ALA A 141 -20.77 -8.47 3.93
C ALA A 141 -20.04 -7.41 4.75
N ARG A 142 -19.98 -6.19 4.22
CA ARG A 142 -19.36 -5.07 4.92
C ARG A 142 -20.19 -4.52 6.07
N GLU A 143 -21.50 -4.67 6.01
CA GLU A 143 -22.41 -4.14 7.02
C GLU A 143 -23.29 -5.24 7.60
N GLY A 144 -23.16 -5.46 8.90
CA GLY A 144 -23.90 -6.46 9.65
C GLY A 144 -23.87 -7.85 9.00
N LEU A 145 -25.02 -8.53 9.13
CA LEU A 145 -25.25 -9.91 8.69
C LEU A 145 -26.16 -9.95 7.44
N GLN A 146 -25.97 -8.99 6.53
CA GLN A 146 -26.76 -8.91 5.31
C GLN A 146 -26.37 -10.02 4.32
N VAL A 147 -27.38 -10.61 3.66
CA VAL A 147 -27.21 -11.65 2.61
C VAL A 147 -27.69 -11.18 1.24
N ALA A 148 -28.19 -9.95 1.15
CA ALA A 148 -28.80 -9.39 -0.06
C ALA A 148 -27.77 -8.83 -1.06
N GLU A 149 -26.55 -8.57 -0.61
CA GLU A 149 -25.45 -8.06 -1.43
C GLU A 149 -24.38 -9.15 -1.59
N PHE A 150 -23.74 -9.25 -2.76
CA PHE A 150 -22.68 -10.25 -2.98
C PHE A 150 -21.30 -9.67 -2.60
N PRO A 151 -20.45 -10.40 -1.86
CA PRO A 151 -20.69 -11.71 -1.26
C PRO A 151 -21.34 -11.61 0.13
N GLY A 152 -22.62 -11.95 0.26
CA GLY A 152 -23.36 -11.84 1.51
C GLY A 152 -23.54 -13.19 2.17
N SER A 153 -22.65 -13.54 3.09
CA SER A 153 -22.76 -14.73 3.92
C SER A 153 -22.02 -14.53 5.23
N PHE A 154 -22.40 -15.29 6.26
CA PHE A 154 -21.82 -15.15 7.59
C PHE A 154 -21.76 -16.49 8.34
N SER A 155 -20.84 -16.56 9.29
CA SER A 155 -20.65 -17.73 10.13
C SER A 155 -21.69 -17.84 11.24
N GLU A 156 -21.85 -19.04 11.79
CA GLU A 156 -22.46 -19.24 13.10
C GLU A 156 -21.68 -18.45 14.18
N PRO A 157 -22.36 -17.93 15.20
CA PRO A 157 -21.74 -17.43 16.42
C PRO A 157 -20.79 -18.44 17.06
N LEU A 158 -19.53 -18.05 17.21
CA LEU A 158 -18.53 -18.81 17.94
C LEU A 158 -18.32 -18.23 19.34
N GLU A 159 -18.29 -19.09 20.36
CA GLU A 159 -17.99 -18.67 21.72
C GLU A 159 -16.49 -18.33 21.84
N LEU A 160 -16.13 -17.05 21.97
CA LEU A 160 -14.72 -16.62 22.02
C LEU A 160 -13.95 -17.30 23.16
N GLY A 161 -14.61 -17.53 24.30
CA GLY A 161 -14.03 -18.23 25.44
C GLY A 161 -13.58 -19.66 25.16
N LYS A 162 -14.11 -20.33 24.13
CA LYS A 162 -13.62 -21.64 23.67
C LYS A 162 -12.17 -21.56 23.18
N TYR A 163 -11.80 -20.43 22.57
CA TYR A 163 -10.49 -20.23 21.94
C TYR A 163 -9.52 -19.44 22.82
N ALA A 164 -10.03 -18.48 23.58
CA ALA A 164 -9.22 -17.62 24.45
C ALA A 164 -9.03 -18.18 25.87
N GLY A 165 -9.96 -19.01 26.36
CA GLY A 165 -10.05 -19.34 27.78
C GLY A 165 -10.40 -18.12 28.64
N ASN A 166 -9.99 -18.14 29.92
CA ASN A 166 -10.11 -16.97 30.80
C ASN A 166 -9.05 -15.93 30.43
N VAL A 167 -9.43 -14.66 30.34
CA VAL A 167 -8.49 -13.57 30.08
C VAL A 167 -8.02 -13.00 31.42
N PRO A 168 -6.73 -13.16 31.78
CA PRO A 168 -6.19 -12.58 33.00
C PRO A 168 -6.06 -11.07 32.86
N ALA A 169 -6.15 -10.37 33.99
CA ALA A 169 -5.92 -8.93 34.04
C ALA A 169 -4.48 -8.58 33.63
N GLY A 170 -4.33 -7.54 32.81
CA GLY A 170 -3.03 -6.93 32.54
C GLY A 170 -2.10 -7.74 31.62
N ARG A 171 -2.62 -8.72 30.88
CA ARG A 171 -1.81 -9.55 29.96
C ARG A 171 -2.50 -9.75 28.62
N TRP A 172 -1.70 -9.73 27.56
CA TRP A 172 -2.12 -10.10 26.23
C TRP A 172 -2.33 -11.61 26.11
N VAL A 173 -3.44 -12.00 25.50
CA VAL A 173 -3.79 -13.37 25.14
C VAL A 173 -3.98 -13.42 23.63
N GLN A 174 -3.27 -14.32 22.96
CA GLN A 174 -3.47 -14.56 21.53
C GLN A 174 -4.67 -15.49 21.35
N VAL A 175 -5.61 -15.08 20.51
CA VAL A 175 -6.71 -15.90 20.04
C VAL A 175 -6.33 -16.52 18.71
N ARG A 176 -6.60 -17.81 18.55
CA ARG A 176 -6.46 -18.55 17.28
C ARG A 176 -7.74 -19.32 17.02
N ILE A 177 -8.47 -18.95 15.98
CA ILE A 177 -9.71 -19.62 15.55
C ILE A 177 -9.45 -20.28 14.20
N PRO A 178 -9.46 -21.63 14.10
CA PRO A 178 -9.45 -22.30 12.81
C PRO A 178 -10.66 -21.86 11.99
N LEU A 179 -10.45 -21.38 10.75
CA LEU A 179 -11.56 -20.94 9.90
C LEU A 179 -12.52 -22.09 9.54
N ALA A 180 -12.03 -23.34 9.63
CA ALA A 180 -12.85 -24.55 9.49
C ALA A 180 -13.93 -24.69 10.60
N ASP A 181 -13.77 -24.02 11.74
CA ASP A 181 -14.80 -23.97 12.78
C ASP A 181 -15.95 -23.00 12.43
N CYS A 182 -15.73 -22.08 11.48
CA CYS A 182 -16.67 -21.04 11.09
C CYS A 182 -17.72 -21.59 10.09
N ARG A 183 -18.66 -22.39 10.60
CA ARG A 183 -19.76 -22.96 9.79
C ARG A 183 -20.70 -21.85 9.34
N THR A 184 -21.34 -22.00 8.18
CA THR A 184 -22.31 -21.00 7.71
C THR A 184 -23.59 -21.02 8.55
N ALA A 185 -24.06 -19.84 8.96
CA ALA A 185 -25.41 -19.62 9.48
C ALA A 185 -26.32 -18.92 8.46
N SER A 186 -25.76 -18.55 7.31
CA SER A 186 -26.48 -17.88 6.23
C SER A 186 -27.05 -18.88 5.23
N ILE A 187 -27.92 -18.40 4.34
CA ILE A 187 -28.50 -19.21 3.26
C ILE A 187 -27.49 -19.58 2.16
N TYR A 188 -26.30 -18.97 2.18
CA TYR A 188 -25.20 -19.24 1.24
C TYR A 188 -23.99 -19.84 1.97
N PRO A 189 -23.09 -20.54 1.26
CA PRO A 189 -21.82 -20.95 1.85
C PRO A 189 -21.03 -19.74 2.35
N PHE A 190 -20.55 -19.83 3.59
CA PHE A 190 -19.59 -18.87 4.13
C PHE A 190 -18.20 -19.14 3.54
N ARG A 191 -17.52 -18.08 3.10
CA ARG A 191 -16.23 -18.15 2.41
C ARG A 191 -15.21 -17.29 3.15
N PRO A 192 -14.35 -17.88 4.00
CA PRO A 192 -13.43 -17.13 4.85
C PRO A 192 -12.46 -16.21 4.09
N GLU A 193 -12.12 -16.54 2.85
CA GLU A 193 -11.27 -15.73 1.97
C GLU A 193 -11.89 -14.36 1.62
N TYR A 194 -13.19 -14.18 1.85
CA TYR A 194 -13.94 -12.96 1.54
C TYR A 194 -14.48 -12.26 2.78
N VAL A 195 -13.94 -12.56 3.97
CA VAL A 195 -14.31 -11.85 5.19
C VAL A 195 -14.02 -10.36 5.02
N GLN A 196 -15.05 -9.56 5.31
CA GLN A 196 -15.00 -8.10 5.29
C GLN A 196 -15.33 -7.50 6.65
N ASN A 197 -15.88 -8.28 7.58
CA ASN A 197 -16.33 -7.78 8.87
C ASN A 197 -16.21 -8.86 9.95
N ILE A 198 -15.64 -8.46 11.09
CA ILE A 198 -15.58 -9.24 12.33
C ILE A 198 -16.56 -8.62 13.31
N ILE A 199 -17.53 -9.43 13.73
CA ILE A 199 -18.62 -8.96 14.57
C ILE A 199 -18.49 -9.62 15.94
N PHE A 200 -18.23 -8.81 16.96
CA PHE A 200 -18.36 -9.21 18.35
C PHE A 200 -19.80 -8.99 18.77
N HIS A 201 -20.46 -10.00 19.32
CA HIS A 201 -21.84 -9.87 19.77
C HIS A 201 -22.04 -10.48 21.15
N GLN A 202 -23.15 -10.10 21.78
CA GLN A 202 -23.44 -10.43 23.16
C GLN A 202 -23.31 -11.93 23.49
N GLY A 203 -22.42 -12.22 24.45
CA GLY A 203 -22.28 -13.52 25.12
C GLY A 203 -23.23 -13.68 26.31
N ARG A 204 -22.75 -14.25 27.42
CA ARG A 204 -23.53 -14.39 28.65
C ARG A 204 -23.90 -13.01 29.23
N ALA A 205 -25.14 -12.89 29.72
CA ALA A 205 -25.64 -11.67 30.35
C ALA A 205 -25.36 -11.67 31.86
N ASP A 206 -24.15 -11.27 32.25
CA ASP A 206 -23.71 -11.19 33.64
C ASP A 206 -23.94 -9.81 34.29
N GLY A 207 -24.35 -8.81 33.51
CA GLY A 207 -24.61 -7.45 33.99
C GLY A 207 -23.35 -6.67 34.39
N VAL A 208 -22.15 -7.16 34.09
CA VAL A 208 -20.89 -6.51 34.44
C VAL A 208 -20.36 -5.68 33.26
N ARG A 209 -19.75 -4.53 33.56
CA ARG A 209 -19.05 -3.73 32.57
C ARG A 209 -17.67 -4.35 32.31
N HIS A 210 -17.47 -4.87 31.12
CA HIS A 210 -16.20 -5.45 30.67
C HIS A 210 -15.46 -4.50 29.74
N THR A 211 -14.14 -4.61 29.70
CA THR A 211 -13.29 -3.87 28.75
C THR A 211 -12.26 -4.83 28.17
N LEU A 212 -12.21 -4.89 26.84
CA LEU A 212 -11.27 -5.68 26.07
C LEU A 212 -10.59 -4.76 25.07
N ILE A 213 -9.27 -4.79 25.04
CA ILE A 213 -8.48 -4.17 23.99
C ILE A 213 -8.19 -5.25 22.96
N VAL A 214 -8.50 -4.98 21.69
CA VAL A 214 -8.40 -5.92 20.57
C VAL A 214 -7.40 -5.36 19.56
N ASP A 215 -6.42 -6.17 19.17
CA ASP A 215 -5.34 -5.74 18.27
C ASP A 215 -4.94 -6.84 17.29
N GLU A 216 -4.32 -6.45 16.17
CA GLU A 216 -3.74 -7.34 15.15
C GLU A 216 -4.68 -8.45 14.67
N ILE A 217 -5.87 -8.05 14.21
CA ILE A 217 -6.85 -8.96 13.62
C ILE A 217 -6.41 -9.33 12.22
N ARG A 218 -6.10 -10.61 12.02
CA ARG A 218 -5.58 -11.13 10.76
C ARG A 218 -5.99 -12.56 10.46
N VAL A 219 -5.96 -12.92 9.19
CA VAL A 219 -6.07 -14.30 8.69
C VAL A 219 -4.71 -14.75 8.23
N ASP A 220 -4.25 -15.91 8.70
CA ASP A 220 -2.94 -16.45 8.38
C ASP A 220 -2.87 -17.98 8.63
N ASP A 221 -1.80 -18.59 8.15
CA ASP A 221 -1.45 -19.97 8.46
C ASP A 221 -0.72 -20.11 9.80
N ASP A 222 -0.54 -21.36 10.24
CA ASP A 222 0.30 -21.61 11.41
C ASP A 222 1.73 -21.15 11.09
N PRO A 223 2.28 -20.24 11.91
CA PRO A 223 3.50 -19.56 11.55
C PRO A 223 4.70 -20.52 11.60
N THR A 224 5.50 -20.49 10.54
CA THR A 224 6.67 -21.37 10.35
C THR A 224 7.75 -21.16 11.41
N ALA A 225 8.79 -22.01 11.37
CA ALA A 225 9.90 -21.96 12.31
C ALA A 225 10.60 -20.59 12.31
N ALA A 226 11.17 -20.23 13.46
CA ALA A 226 11.84 -18.95 13.64
C ALA A 226 13.01 -18.74 12.68
N ALA A 227 13.08 -17.57 12.07
CA ALA A 227 14.29 -17.08 11.43
C ALA A 227 14.79 -15.85 12.21
N ALA A 228 16.11 -15.73 12.37
CA ALA A 228 16.69 -14.53 12.95
C ALA A 228 16.53 -13.36 11.96
N LEU A 229 15.98 -12.24 12.43
CA LEU A 229 15.85 -11.02 11.64
C LEU A 229 17.10 -10.14 11.83
N PRO A 230 17.74 -9.64 10.75
CA PRO A 230 18.78 -8.65 10.85
C PRO A 230 18.20 -7.31 11.32
N ALA A 231 18.96 -6.57 12.12
CA ALA A 231 18.59 -5.22 12.49
C ALA A 231 18.64 -4.29 11.26
N PRO A 232 17.65 -3.39 11.09
CA PRO A 232 17.76 -2.30 10.13
C PRO A 232 19.03 -1.49 10.38
N SER A 233 19.68 -1.05 9.30
CA SER A 233 20.96 -0.33 9.39
C SER A 233 20.83 1.06 8.78
N ASN A 234 21.80 1.93 9.11
CA ASN A 234 21.89 3.27 8.55
C ASN A 234 20.61 4.09 8.77
N VAL A 235 20.02 3.97 9.96
CA VAL A 235 18.84 4.75 10.33
C VAL A 235 19.25 6.21 10.41
N ARG A 236 18.52 7.07 9.71
CA ARG A 236 18.68 8.52 9.68
C ARG A 236 17.35 9.17 10.03
N ALA A 237 17.40 10.37 10.59
CA ALA A 237 16.21 11.15 10.91
C ALA A 237 16.43 12.59 10.45
N THR A 238 15.48 13.13 9.70
CA THR A 238 15.49 14.51 9.19
C THR A 238 14.32 15.25 9.80
N GLY A 239 14.57 16.33 10.53
CA GLY A 239 13.52 17.17 11.11
C GLY A 239 13.05 18.25 10.14
N TYR A 240 11.73 18.42 10.02
CA TYR A 240 11.07 19.47 9.25
C TYR A 240 10.29 20.41 10.20
N ASP A 241 9.18 21.00 9.74
CA ASP A 241 8.41 21.99 10.52
C ASP A 241 7.72 21.37 11.75
N ARG A 242 6.99 20.28 11.52
CA ARG A 242 6.15 19.62 12.52
C ARG A 242 6.38 18.12 12.61
N HIS A 243 7.27 17.55 11.81
CA HIS A 243 7.50 16.12 11.77
C HIS A 243 8.99 15.80 11.59
N ALA A 244 9.34 14.55 11.87
CA ALA A 244 10.62 13.98 11.49
C ALA A 244 10.39 12.82 10.51
N GLU A 245 11.19 12.80 9.45
CA GLU A 245 11.27 11.73 8.47
C GLU A 245 12.38 10.76 8.90
N ILE A 246 12.04 9.51 9.14
CA ILE A 246 12.97 8.46 9.53
C ILE A 246 13.19 7.55 8.33
N GLU A 247 14.44 7.37 7.91
CA GLU A 247 14.81 6.50 6.79
C GLU A 247 15.80 5.42 7.23
N TRP A 248 15.79 4.26 6.57
CA TRP A 248 16.76 3.19 6.83
C TRP A 248 17.13 2.41 5.57
N ASN A 249 18.20 1.63 5.64
CA ASN A 249 18.50 0.65 4.61
C ASN A 249 17.59 -0.57 4.77
N ALA A 250 16.99 -1.00 3.66
CA ALA A 250 16.12 -2.17 3.60
C ALA A 250 16.78 -3.45 4.15
N VAL A 251 15.98 -4.27 4.84
CA VAL A 251 16.29 -5.68 5.13
C VAL A 251 15.07 -6.52 4.74
N GLU A 252 15.24 -7.51 3.86
CA GLU A 252 14.08 -8.23 3.30
C GLU A 252 14.20 -9.75 3.45
N PRO A 253 14.37 -10.29 4.69
CA PRO A 253 14.27 -11.72 4.89
C PRO A 253 12.81 -12.19 4.70
N PRO A 254 12.55 -13.41 4.22
CA PRO A 254 11.19 -13.92 4.02
C PRO A 254 10.30 -13.92 5.28
N ALA A 255 10.89 -13.84 6.47
CA ALA A 255 10.18 -13.81 7.74
C ALA A 255 9.83 -12.39 8.22
N LEU A 256 10.27 -11.33 7.53
CA LEU A 256 9.95 -9.96 7.91
C LEU A 256 8.44 -9.71 7.74
N ALA A 257 7.78 -9.32 8.82
CA ALA A 257 6.40 -8.88 8.78
C ALA A 257 6.28 -7.35 8.75
N ARG A 258 7.18 -6.66 9.46
CA ARG A 258 7.14 -5.20 9.64
C ARG A 258 8.44 -4.66 10.24
N TYR A 259 8.59 -3.35 10.15
CA TYR A 259 9.50 -2.56 10.96
C TYR A 259 8.74 -1.94 12.12
N VAL A 260 9.35 -1.84 13.30
CA VAL A 260 8.81 -1.16 14.48
C VAL A 260 9.68 0.07 14.74
N ILE A 261 9.05 1.24 14.76
CA ILE A 261 9.70 2.52 14.97
C ILE A 261 9.53 2.91 16.43
N TYR A 262 10.65 3.17 17.09
CA TYR A 262 10.72 3.61 18.46
C TYR A 262 11.21 5.05 18.54
N ARG A 263 10.60 5.84 19.42
CA ARG A 263 10.94 7.24 19.67
C ARG A 263 11.27 7.49 21.13
N SER A 264 12.25 8.35 21.37
CA SER A 264 12.50 9.00 22.67
C SER A 264 12.48 10.51 22.49
N LEU A 265 11.74 11.20 23.38
CA LEU A 265 11.71 12.67 23.45
C LEU A 265 12.61 13.22 24.58
N ASP A 266 13.08 12.34 25.47
CA ASP A 266 13.89 12.66 26.64
C ASP A 266 15.35 12.18 26.53
N GLY A 267 15.72 11.56 25.40
CA GLY A 267 17.08 11.09 25.13
C GLY A 267 17.46 9.78 25.84
N GLY A 268 16.49 9.03 26.36
CA GLY A 268 16.77 7.77 27.06
C GLY A 268 15.65 6.74 27.00
N ASN A 269 14.39 7.14 27.20
CA ASN A 269 13.27 6.22 27.22
C ASN A 269 12.63 6.15 25.84
N PHE A 270 12.79 5.01 25.18
CA PHE A 270 12.18 4.75 23.88
C PHE A 270 10.83 4.07 24.05
N SER A 271 9.82 4.59 23.35
CA SER A 271 8.50 3.98 23.21
C SER A 271 8.19 3.72 21.74
N PRO A 272 7.50 2.63 21.41
CA PRO A 272 7.07 2.35 20.04
C PRO A 272 6.02 3.39 19.61
N VAL A 273 6.16 3.94 18.40
CA VAL A 273 5.30 5.01 17.86
C VAL A 273 4.62 4.67 16.55
N GLY A 274 5.11 3.65 15.84
CA GLY A 274 4.45 3.16 14.64
C GLY A 274 5.15 1.94 14.07
N ILE A 275 4.52 1.37 13.05
CA ILE A 275 5.09 0.30 12.24
C ILE A 275 5.23 0.77 10.80
N GLN A 276 6.09 0.10 10.04
CA GLN A 276 6.14 0.23 8.59
C GLN A 276 6.20 -1.14 7.92
N LEU A 277 5.53 -1.28 6.78
CA LEU A 277 5.48 -2.53 6.03
C LEU A 277 6.79 -2.78 5.26
N PRO A 278 7.13 -4.05 4.95
CA PRO A 278 8.25 -4.36 4.08
C PRO A 278 8.10 -3.64 2.72
N GLY A 279 9.22 -3.33 2.08
CA GLY A 279 9.23 -2.50 0.87
C GLY A 279 9.05 -0.99 1.07
N VAL A 280 8.70 -0.52 2.27
CA VAL A 280 8.75 0.92 2.61
C VAL A 280 9.79 1.13 3.70
N HIS A 281 10.75 2.02 3.43
CA HIS A 281 11.92 2.24 4.30
C HIS A 281 11.95 3.66 4.87
N ARG A 282 10.76 4.22 5.05
CA ARG A 282 10.49 5.57 5.51
C ARG A 282 9.35 5.53 6.53
N TYR A 283 9.43 6.36 7.55
CA TYR A 283 8.34 6.59 8.50
C TYR A 283 8.27 8.08 8.82
N GLU A 284 7.07 8.64 8.77
CA GLU A 284 6.82 10.05 9.08
C GLU A 284 6.24 10.19 10.48
N ASP A 285 7.03 10.76 11.39
CA ASP A 285 6.62 10.98 12.78
C ASP A 285 6.16 12.43 12.99
N PHE A 286 4.85 12.65 13.08
CA PHE A 286 4.28 13.97 13.33
C PHE A 286 4.39 14.38 14.80
N LEU A 287 5.35 15.27 15.10
CA LEU A 287 5.61 15.83 16.43
C LEU A 287 4.69 17.02 16.78
N GLY A 288 4.05 17.63 15.78
CA GLY A 288 3.03 18.66 15.94
C GLY A 288 3.53 20.06 16.30
N LYS A 289 4.84 20.26 16.45
CA LYS A 289 5.43 21.55 16.82
C LYS A 289 6.90 21.69 16.35
N PRO A 290 7.40 22.92 16.15
CA PRO A 290 8.83 23.19 16.00
C PRO A 290 9.55 22.97 17.33
N ASP A 291 10.88 23.00 17.28
CA ASP A 291 11.79 22.87 18.42
C ASP A 291 11.56 21.59 19.25
N ALA A 292 10.98 20.56 18.63
CA ALA A 292 10.87 19.24 19.21
C ALA A 292 12.14 18.45 18.88
N HIS A 293 12.80 17.94 19.91
CA HIS A 293 13.92 17.02 19.77
C HIS A 293 13.41 15.59 19.92
N ALA A 294 13.77 14.73 18.98
CA ALA A 294 13.39 13.33 19.02
C ALA A 294 14.56 12.44 18.58
N GLN A 295 14.69 11.30 19.26
CA GLN A 295 15.60 10.23 18.89
C GLN A 295 14.82 9.02 18.42
N TYR A 296 15.35 8.33 17.42
CA TYR A 296 14.68 7.21 16.77
C TYR A 296 15.58 5.99 16.70
N LYS A 297 14.98 4.82 16.85
CA LYS A 297 15.59 3.53 16.51
C LYS A 297 14.53 2.65 15.84
N VAL A 298 14.96 1.75 14.98
CA VAL A 298 14.08 0.86 14.22
C VAL A 298 14.48 -0.58 14.52
N ALA A 299 13.50 -1.45 14.67
CA ALA A 299 13.69 -2.91 14.75
C ALA A 299 12.89 -3.60 13.65
N ALA A 300 13.37 -4.71 13.13
CA ALA A 300 12.60 -5.60 12.27
C ALA A 300 11.78 -6.55 13.17
N SER A 301 10.54 -6.85 12.81
CA SER A 301 9.67 -7.78 13.53
C SER A 301 9.08 -8.81 12.58
N ASP A 302 8.98 -10.06 13.05
CA ASP A 302 8.30 -11.13 12.34
C ASP A 302 6.80 -11.21 12.70
N TRP A 303 6.10 -12.15 12.07
CA TRP A 303 4.67 -12.42 12.30
C TRP A 303 4.37 -12.98 13.71
N LYS A 304 5.39 -13.34 14.49
CA LYS A 304 5.30 -13.73 15.91
C LYS A 304 5.69 -12.60 16.86
N TYR A 305 5.82 -11.36 16.36
CA TYR A 305 6.16 -10.16 17.14
C TYR A 305 7.53 -10.24 17.80
N ARG A 306 8.42 -11.10 17.27
CA ARG A 306 9.79 -11.16 17.75
C ARG A 306 10.59 -10.11 16.99
N GLU A 307 11.24 -9.25 17.74
CA GLU A 307 12.05 -8.19 17.19
C GLU A 307 13.52 -8.61 17.02
N SER A 308 14.16 -8.04 16.00
CA SER A 308 15.61 -8.00 15.86
C SER A 308 16.24 -7.18 16.98
N ALA A 309 17.58 -7.14 17.02
CA ALA A 309 18.26 -6.06 17.74
C ALA A 309 17.81 -4.69 17.18
N SER A 310 17.84 -3.65 18.02
CA SER A 310 17.59 -2.28 17.56
C SER A 310 18.72 -1.79 16.65
N SER A 311 18.37 -0.91 15.72
CA SER A 311 19.30 -0.17 14.88
C SER A 311 20.20 0.79 15.68
N ASN A 312 21.09 1.51 14.97
CA ASN A 312 21.67 2.74 15.49
C ASN A 312 20.59 3.77 15.86
N VAL A 313 20.89 4.63 16.82
CA VAL A 313 20.02 5.78 17.16
C VAL A 313 20.25 6.90 16.15
N ALA A 314 19.17 7.42 15.59
CA ALA A 314 19.14 8.65 14.81
C ALA A 314 18.49 9.77 15.63
N SER A 315 18.79 11.03 15.32
CA SER A 315 18.20 12.17 16.02
C SER A 315 17.76 13.22 15.01
N ALA A 316 16.60 13.80 15.25
CA ALA A 316 16.06 14.93 14.49
C ALA A 316 15.57 16.01 15.44
N SER A 317 15.57 17.25 14.95
CA SER A 317 14.97 18.38 15.63
C SER A 317 14.08 19.10 14.64
N THR A 318 12.82 19.34 15.00
CA THR A 318 11.96 20.20 14.18
C THR A 318 12.35 21.66 14.36
N ARG A 319 12.07 22.47 13.34
CA ARG A 319 12.28 23.91 13.36
C ARG A 319 11.27 24.57 12.44
N GLU A 320 10.98 25.85 12.64
CA GLU A 320 10.14 26.56 11.68
C GLU A 320 10.79 26.58 10.28
N LEU A 321 9.99 26.23 9.28
CA LEU A 321 10.35 26.30 7.86
C LEU A 321 9.77 27.57 7.23
N THR A 322 10.50 28.15 6.29
CA THR A 322 9.91 29.18 5.41
C THR A 322 8.92 28.56 4.42
N ASP A 323 8.08 29.36 3.77
CA ASP A 323 7.17 28.87 2.74
C ASP A 323 7.90 28.11 1.61
N ASP A 324 9.09 28.58 1.19
CA ASP A 324 9.90 27.90 0.18
C ASP A 324 10.43 26.54 0.65
N GLU A 325 10.79 26.43 1.93
CA GLU A 325 11.23 25.17 2.54
C GLU A 325 10.04 24.21 2.70
N LEU A 326 8.87 24.72 3.10
CA LEU A 326 7.61 23.95 3.15
C LEU A 326 7.22 23.43 1.77
N LEU A 327 7.32 24.26 0.73
CA LEU A 327 7.06 23.86 -0.65
C LEU A 327 8.06 22.80 -1.11
N THR A 328 9.34 22.95 -0.79
CA THR A 328 10.38 21.96 -1.12
C THR A 328 10.10 20.61 -0.44
N MET A 329 9.76 20.65 0.85
CA MET A 329 9.37 19.47 1.63
C MET A 329 8.14 18.79 1.04
N LEU A 330 7.08 19.54 0.74
CA LEU A 330 5.85 19.02 0.14
C LEU A 330 6.13 18.39 -1.23
N GLN A 331 6.91 19.06 -2.08
CA GLN A 331 7.32 18.53 -3.39
C GLN A 331 8.10 17.22 -3.24
N LYS A 332 9.04 17.14 -2.29
CA LYS A 332 9.81 15.92 -2.02
C LYS A 332 8.92 14.78 -1.51
N ALA A 333 8.02 15.07 -0.57
CA ALA A 333 7.06 14.11 -0.03
C ALA A 333 6.17 13.51 -1.13
N CYS A 334 5.57 14.35 -1.98
CA CYS A 334 4.78 13.87 -3.13
C CYS A 334 5.64 13.13 -4.17
N PHE A 335 6.89 13.56 -4.38
CA PHE A 335 7.81 12.90 -5.30
C PHE A 335 8.12 11.45 -4.90
N HIS A 336 8.18 11.13 -3.60
CA HIS A 336 8.41 9.75 -3.15
C HIS A 336 7.38 8.76 -3.71
N TYR A 337 6.13 9.17 -3.92
CA TYR A 337 5.11 8.35 -4.57
C TYR A 337 5.55 7.88 -5.97
N TYR A 338 6.03 8.80 -6.80
CA TYR A 338 6.44 8.52 -8.18
C TYR A 338 7.87 7.96 -8.28
N TRP A 339 8.67 8.08 -7.22
CA TRP A 339 10.05 7.61 -7.22
C TRP A 339 10.21 6.27 -6.53
N GLU A 340 9.93 6.20 -5.23
CA GLU A 340 10.04 4.99 -4.41
C GLU A 340 8.82 4.09 -4.58
N GLY A 341 7.63 4.70 -4.69
CA GLY A 341 6.36 4.00 -4.88
C GLY A 341 6.08 3.52 -6.31
N ALA A 342 6.92 3.87 -7.29
CA ALA A 342 6.76 3.42 -8.66
C ALA A 342 6.78 1.89 -8.77
N ASP A 343 6.04 1.36 -9.75
CA ASP A 343 6.12 -0.05 -10.08
C ASP A 343 7.58 -0.41 -10.50
N PRO A 344 8.22 -1.41 -9.88
CA PRO A 344 9.63 -1.68 -10.09
C PRO A 344 9.95 -2.18 -11.51
N HIS A 345 8.97 -2.78 -12.19
CA HIS A 345 9.13 -3.37 -13.52
C HIS A 345 9.06 -2.30 -14.62
N SER A 346 7.98 -1.53 -14.65
CA SER A 346 7.73 -0.46 -15.62
C SER A 346 8.39 0.87 -15.26
N GLY A 347 8.61 1.15 -13.97
CA GLY A 347 8.94 2.48 -13.47
C GLY A 347 7.78 3.48 -13.51
N MET A 348 6.58 3.04 -13.91
CA MET A 348 5.36 3.84 -14.00
C MET A 348 4.72 4.04 -12.62
N ALA A 349 3.81 5.02 -12.55
CA ALA A 349 3.05 5.29 -11.33
C ALA A 349 1.97 4.23 -11.13
N ARG A 350 1.87 3.70 -9.91
CA ARG A 350 0.68 2.93 -9.49
C ARG A 350 -0.53 3.86 -9.44
N GLU A 351 -1.72 3.28 -9.54
CA GLU A 351 -2.97 4.03 -9.32
C GLU A 351 -3.04 4.57 -7.88
N ASP A 352 -2.74 3.73 -6.89
CA ASP A 352 -2.77 4.09 -5.48
C ASP A 352 -1.82 3.20 -4.64
N ILE A 353 -1.43 3.70 -3.46
CA ILE A 353 -0.60 2.98 -2.49
C ILE A 353 -1.18 3.20 -1.08
N PRO A 354 -1.62 2.15 -0.37
CA PRO A 354 -1.72 0.76 -0.83
C PRO A 354 -2.94 0.53 -1.75
N GLY A 355 -2.69 0.07 -2.99
CA GLY A 355 -3.67 -0.36 -4.00
C GLY A 355 -3.26 -1.66 -4.67
N ASP A 356 -3.95 -2.19 -5.68
CA ASP A 356 -3.46 -3.41 -6.38
C ASP A 356 -2.08 -3.13 -7.00
N ASP A 357 -1.04 -3.78 -6.47
CA ASP A 357 0.35 -3.43 -6.79
C ASP A 357 0.74 -3.75 -8.25
N ARG A 358 -0.14 -4.45 -8.98
CA ARG A 358 0.00 -4.71 -10.42
C ARG A 358 -0.46 -3.53 -11.28
N VAL A 359 -1.38 -2.70 -10.78
CA VAL A 359 -2.07 -1.68 -11.58
C VAL A 359 -1.22 -0.42 -11.66
N VAL A 360 -0.72 -0.12 -12.87
CA VAL A 360 -0.16 1.19 -13.20
C VAL A 360 -1.17 2.01 -13.97
N ALA A 361 -1.20 3.33 -13.71
CA ALA A 361 -2.13 4.27 -14.32
C ALA A 361 -1.40 5.23 -15.27
N THR A 362 -1.89 5.34 -16.50
CA THR A 362 -1.17 5.94 -17.62
C THR A 362 -1.06 7.46 -17.49
N GLY A 363 -2.14 8.19 -17.21
CA GLY A 363 -2.05 9.64 -17.03
C GLY A 363 -1.40 10.04 -15.71
N ALA A 364 -1.65 9.30 -14.62
CA ALA A 364 -0.90 9.46 -13.37
C ALA A 364 0.61 9.29 -13.58
N SER A 365 1.03 8.40 -14.49
CA SER A 365 2.43 8.24 -14.88
C SER A 365 2.95 9.44 -15.68
N GLY A 366 2.12 10.08 -16.52
CA GLY A 366 2.42 11.37 -17.13
C GLY A 366 2.73 12.45 -16.08
N PHE A 367 1.91 12.54 -15.03
CA PHE A 367 2.16 13.45 -13.91
C PHE A 367 3.45 13.08 -13.16
N GLY A 368 3.68 11.79 -12.93
CA GLY A 368 4.91 11.28 -12.30
C GLY A 368 6.17 11.57 -13.11
N ILE A 369 6.10 11.52 -14.43
CA ILE A 369 7.22 11.92 -15.31
C ILE A 369 7.56 13.39 -15.13
N MET A 370 6.55 14.27 -15.00
CA MET A 370 6.79 15.67 -14.66
C MET A 370 7.38 15.83 -13.25
N ALA A 371 6.96 15.01 -12.29
CA ALA A 371 7.57 14.97 -10.96
C ALA A 371 9.04 14.52 -11.00
N VAL A 372 9.43 13.62 -11.93
CA VAL A 372 10.84 13.24 -12.17
C VAL A 372 11.67 14.40 -12.69
N ILE A 373 11.11 15.25 -13.54
CA ILE A 373 11.77 16.49 -13.99
C ILE A 373 12.03 17.39 -12.77
N VAL A 374 11.00 17.65 -11.96
CA VAL A 374 11.11 18.48 -10.76
C VAL A 374 12.10 17.88 -9.77
N GLY A 375 12.09 16.56 -9.55
CA GLY A 375 13.00 15.87 -8.66
C GLY A 375 14.47 16.00 -9.10
N ALA A 376 14.73 15.99 -10.41
CA ALA A 376 16.07 16.24 -10.94
C ALA A 376 16.48 17.72 -10.81
N ASP A 377 15.57 18.66 -11.07
CA ASP A 377 15.84 20.10 -10.97
C ASP A 377 16.06 20.56 -9.52
N ARG A 378 15.26 20.03 -8.58
CA ARG A 378 15.38 20.26 -7.13
C ARG A 378 16.51 19.47 -6.47
N GLY A 379 17.16 18.55 -7.18
CA GLY A 379 18.23 17.70 -6.65
C GLY A 379 17.76 16.64 -5.64
N PHE A 380 16.49 16.26 -5.66
CA PHE A 380 16.00 15.08 -4.93
C PHE A 380 16.60 13.79 -5.49
N ILE A 381 16.85 13.80 -6.81
CA ILE A 381 17.58 12.77 -7.54
C ILE A 381 18.62 13.44 -8.44
N THR A 382 19.61 12.67 -8.86
CA THR A 382 20.53 13.09 -9.93
C THR A 382 19.82 13.07 -11.29
N ARG A 383 20.34 13.86 -12.23
CA ARG A 383 19.85 13.88 -13.61
C ARG A 383 19.98 12.50 -14.27
N GLU A 384 21.08 11.79 -14.01
CA GLU A 384 21.35 10.45 -14.50
C GLU A 384 20.33 9.43 -13.99
N GLN A 385 19.93 9.52 -12.71
CA GLN A 385 18.84 8.70 -12.17
C GLN A 385 17.51 9.00 -12.89
N GLY A 386 17.22 10.27 -13.16
CA GLY A 386 16.05 10.68 -13.96
C GLY A 386 16.05 10.04 -15.34
N VAL A 387 17.17 10.13 -16.07
CA VAL A 387 17.35 9.50 -17.39
C VAL A 387 17.16 7.99 -17.32
N GLN A 388 17.72 7.31 -16.31
CA GLN A 388 17.55 5.86 -16.14
C GLN A 388 16.09 5.48 -15.89
N ARG A 389 15.36 6.25 -15.08
CA ARG A 389 13.94 6.02 -14.83
C ARG A 389 13.11 6.19 -16.09
N LEU A 390 13.29 7.29 -16.81
CA LEU A 390 12.57 7.56 -18.05
C LEU A 390 12.90 6.54 -19.13
N THR A 391 14.13 6.01 -19.14
CA THR A 391 14.53 4.95 -20.09
C THR A 391 13.70 3.69 -19.84
N ARG A 392 13.54 3.29 -18.57
CA ARG A 392 12.69 2.16 -18.19
C ARG A 392 11.23 2.37 -18.57
N ILE A 393 10.69 3.57 -18.33
CA ILE A 393 9.32 3.91 -18.70
C ILE A 393 9.14 3.82 -20.23
N ALA A 394 10.07 4.39 -21.01
CA ALA A 394 10.04 4.29 -22.46
C ALA A 394 10.17 2.83 -22.93
N ASP A 395 11.06 2.03 -22.32
CA ASP A 395 11.20 0.59 -22.59
C ASP A 395 9.87 -0.13 -22.38
N PHE A 396 9.18 0.13 -21.28
CA PHE A 396 7.89 -0.47 -21.00
C PHE A 396 6.82 -0.04 -22.04
N LEU A 397 6.67 1.26 -22.29
CA LEU A 397 5.64 1.80 -23.18
C LEU A 397 5.79 1.37 -24.64
N GLU A 398 7.02 1.12 -25.10
CA GLU A 398 7.30 0.58 -26.44
C GLU A 398 6.78 -0.85 -26.64
N HIS A 399 6.64 -1.62 -25.55
CA HIS A 399 6.20 -3.02 -25.58
C HIS A 399 4.79 -3.22 -25.02
N ALA A 400 4.24 -2.21 -24.33
CA ALA A 400 2.89 -2.21 -23.82
C ALA A 400 1.85 -2.29 -24.95
N GLN A 401 0.66 -2.82 -24.64
CA GLN A 401 -0.43 -2.90 -25.59
C GLN A 401 -0.88 -1.51 -26.04
N ARG A 402 -1.02 -1.30 -27.35
CA ARG A 402 -1.45 -0.01 -27.95
C ARG A 402 -2.70 -0.17 -28.82
N TYR A 403 -3.43 0.92 -28.93
CA TYR A 403 -4.75 0.99 -29.56
C TYR A 403 -4.80 2.22 -30.46
N HIS A 404 -4.51 2.05 -31.75
CA HIS A 404 -4.27 3.17 -32.66
C HIS A 404 -3.23 4.14 -32.07
N GLY A 405 -2.15 3.55 -31.55
CA GLY A 405 -1.09 4.27 -30.86
C GLY A 405 -1.41 4.78 -29.45
N ALA A 406 -2.66 4.89 -29.02
CA ALA A 406 -2.96 5.23 -27.63
C ALA A 406 -2.67 4.07 -26.68
N TRP A 407 -2.54 4.35 -25.39
CA TRP A 407 -2.51 3.34 -24.32
C TRP A 407 -3.85 3.31 -23.59
N SER A 408 -4.10 2.22 -22.87
CA SER A 408 -5.22 2.12 -21.94
C SER A 408 -5.03 2.98 -20.70
N HIS A 409 -6.11 3.19 -19.95
CA HIS A 409 -6.05 3.86 -18.65
C HIS A 409 -5.13 3.10 -17.68
N TYR A 410 -5.37 1.79 -17.55
CA TYR A 410 -4.66 0.92 -16.62
C TYR A 410 -3.99 -0.23 -17.34
N MET A 411 -2.78 -0.54 -16.90
CA MET A 411 -2.01 -1.69 -17.37
C MET A 411 -1.45 -2.47 -16.19
N ASP A 412 -1.18 -3.76 -16.42
CA ASP A 412 -0.35 -4.54 -15.53
C ASP A 412 1.11 -4.09 -15.70
N GLY A 413 1.71 -3.54 -14.64
CA GLY A 413 3.05 -2.94 -14.66
C GLY A 413 4.17 -3.91 -14.99
N ASN A 414 3.94 -5.22 -14.87
CA ASN A 414 4.92 -6.24 -15.22
C ASN A 414 4.81 -6.68 -16.69
N THR A 415 3.62 -6.65 -17.27
CA THR A 415 3.35 -7.23 -18.60
C THR A 415 2.97 -6.22 -19.68
N GLY A 416 2.56 -5.01 -19.30
CA GLY A 416 2.04 -4.00 -20.24
C GLY A 416 0.69 -4.36 -20.85
N GLN A 417 0.00 -5.38 -20.33
CA GLN A 417 -1.35 -5.76 -20.76
C GLN A 417 -2.38 -4.84 -20.13
N THR A 418 -3.39 -4.45 -20.90
CA THR A 418 -4.49 -3.62 -20.41
C THR A 418 -5.30 -4.32 -19.33
N MET A 419 -5.66 -3.57 -18.30
CA MET A 419 -6.52 -4.02 -17.20
C MET A 419 -7.84 -3.24 -17.22
N PRO A 420 -8.99 -3.87 -17.51
CA PRO A 420 -10.30 -3.20 -17.58
C PRO A 420 -10.87 -2.93 -16.18
N VAL A 421 -10.19 -2.08 -15.41
CA VAL A 421 -10.52 -1.75 -14.01
C VAL A 421 -11.87 -1.04 -13.91
N PHE A 422 -12.21 -0.18 -14.87
CA PHE A 422 -13.51 0.51 -14.93
C PHE A 422 -14.63 -0.30 -15.62
N GLY A 423 -14.39 -1.58 -15.89
CA GLY A 423 -15.38 -2.49 -16.44
C GLY A 423 -15.05 -2.92 -17.87
N MET A 424 -15.81 -3.90 -18.36
CA MET A 424 -15.44 -4.68 -19.55
C MET A 424 -15.30 -3.88 -20.85
N PHE A 425 -15.94 -2.71 -20.96
CA PHE A 425 -15.88 -1.89 -22.17
C PHE A 425 -14.65 -0.97 -22.21
N ASP A 426 -14.05 -0.69 -21.05
CA ASP A 426 -12.81 0.08 -20.95
C ASP A 426 -11.59 -0.86 -20.99
N ASN A 427 -11.49 -1.61 -22.09
CA ASN A 427 -10.43 -2.61 -22.34
C ASN A 427 -9.54 -2.22 -23.52
N GLY A 428 -9.51 -0.93 -23.84
CA GLY A 428 -8.89 -0.37 -25.04
C GLY A 428 -8.08 0.88 -24.73
N GLY A 429 -7.92 1.77 -25.70
CA GLY A 429 -7.21 3.02 -25.50
C GLY A 429 -8.08 4.05 -24.79
N ASP A 430 -7.47 4.74 -23.83
CA ASP A 430 -8.00 5.93 -23.17
C ASP A 430 -7.18 7.13 -23.66
N LEU A 431 -7.82 7.99 -24.47
CA LEU A 431 -7.17 9.11 -25.12
C LEU A 431 -6.83 10.25 -24.13
N VAL A 432 -7.63 10.41 -23.08
CA VAL A 432 -7.38 11.44 -22.07
C VAL A 432 -6.15 11.06 -21.25
N GLU A 433 -6.08 9.82 -20.78
CA GLU A 433 -4.92 9.31 -20.05
C GLU A 433 -3.66 9.26 -20.94
N THR A 434 -3.82 8.88 -22.21
CA THR A 434 -2.73 8.98 -23.21
C THR A 434 -2.24 10.42 -23.37
N SER A 435 -3.13 11.40 -23.32
CA SER A 435 -2.76 12.82 -23.41
C SER A 435 -2.01 13.32 -22.17
N PHE A 436 -2.41 12.89 -20.98
CA PHE A 436 -1.67 13.19 -19.75
C PHE A 436 -0.28 12.55 -19.75
N LEU A 437 -0.18 11.29 -20.20
CA LEU A 437 1.10 10.62 -20.41
C LEU A 437 2.00 11.38 -21.39
N MET A 438 1.46 11.73 -22.56
CA MET A 438 2.22 12.41 -23.60
C MET A 438 2.62 13.83 -23.19
N GLN A 439 1.79 14.53 -22.43
CA GLN A 439 2.16 15.82 -21.84
C GLN A 439 3.43 15.66 -20.98
N GLY A 440 3.48 14.64 -20.12
CA GLY A 440 4.65 14.35 -19.30
C GLY A 440 5.88 13.96 -20.12
N LEU A 441 5.72 13.03 -21.07
CA LEU A 441 6.82 12.57 -21.92
C LEU A 441 7.40 13.70 -22.77
N LEU A 442 6.57 14.55 -23.38
CA LEU A 442 7.04 15.68 -24.17
C LEU A 442 7.76 16.72 -23.30
N ALA A 443 7.27 16.99 -22.09
CA ALA A 443 8.00 17.84 -21.14
C ALA A 443 9.36 17.24 -20.78
N ALA A 444 9.42 15.94 -20.51
CA ALA A 444 10.66 15.24 -20.19
C ALA A 444 11.63 15.23 -21.38
N ARG A 445 11.13 15.04 -22.61
CA ARG A 445 11.92 15.16 -23.84
C ARG A 445 12.60 16.51 -23.95
N GLN A 446 11.89 17.59 -23.61
CA GLN A 446 12.45 18.94 -23.64
C GLN A 446 13.40 19.21 -22.47
N TYR A 447 13.18 18.61 -21.29
CA TYR A 447 14.09 18.80 -20.16
C TYR A 447 15.39 17.98 -20.31
N PHE A 448 15.29 16.73 -20.74
CA PHE A 448 16.39 15.77 -20.93
C PHE A 448 16.92 15.75 -22.38
N HIS A 449 17.43 16.88 -22.87
CA HIS A 449 17.92 17.08 -24.24
C HIS A 449 19.45 17.29 -24.36
N GLY A 450 20.21 16.87 -23.34
CA GLY A 450 21.66 16.98 -23.28
C GLY A 450 22.40 16.13 -24.31
N PRO A 451 23.74 16.29 -24.42
CA PRO A 451 24.53 15.62 -25.44
C PRO A 451 24.81 14.14 -25.15
N SER A 452 24.43 13.62 -23.97
CA SER A 452 24.67 12.23 -23.59
C SER A 452 23.87 11.26 -24.47
N GLU A 453 24.38 10.05 -24.68
CA GLU A 453 23.65 9.06 -25.49
C GLU A 453 22.33 8.65 -24.83
N GLY A 454 22.26 8.62 -23.50
CA GLY A 454 21.02 8.34 -22.77
C GLY A 454 19.93 9.37 -23.07
N GLU A 455 20.25 10.66 -23.02
CA GLU A 455 19.29 11.73 -23.30
C GLU A 455 18.90 11.78 -24.79
N ARG A 456 19.87 11.60 -25.71
CA ARG A 456 19.57 11.51 -27.16
C ARG A 456 18.69 10.31 -27.50
N SER A 457 18.92 9.17 -26.84
CA SER A 457 18.10 7.98 -27.00
C SER A 457 16.67 8.25 -26.52
N LEU A 458 16.51 8.78 -25.31
CA LEU A 458 15.21 9.19 -24.77
C LEU A 458 14.47 10.14 -25.72
N TYR A 459 15.15 11.14 -26.25
CA TYR A 459 14.56 12.08 -27.18
C TYR A 459 13.95 11.38 -28.40
N ARG A 460 14.71 10.47 -29.03
CA ARG A 460 14.24 9.73 -30.22
C ARG A 460 13.07 8.81 -29.89
N ARG A 461 13.16 8.10 -28.77
CA ARG A 461 12.15 7.12 -28.33
C ARG A 461 10.83 7.80 -27.99
N ILE A 462 10.87 8.87 -27.21
CA ILE A 462 9.68 9.68 -26.90
C ILE A 462 9.08 10.26 -28.17
N THR A 463 9.90 10.73 -29.11
CA THR A 463 9.42 11.23 -30.41
C THR A 463 8.70 10.13 -31.20
N GLN A 464 9.27 8.93 -31.28
CA GLN A 464 8.62 7.80 -31.92
C GLN A 464 7.28 7.43 -31.26
N LEU A 465 7.24 7.40 -29.93
CA LEU A 465 6.01 7.11 -29.16
C LEU A 465 4.93 8.16 -29.42
N TRP A 466 5.30 9.44 -29.46
CA TRP A 466 4.42 10.57 -29.75
C TRP A 466 3.85 10.53 -31.17
N GLU A 467 4.72 10.39 -32.19
CA GLU A 467 4.35 10.43 -33.60
C GLU A 467 3.48 9.23 -34.04
N THR A 468 3.38 8.20 -33.20
CA THR A 468 2.61 6.99 -33.49
C THR A 468 1.25 6.98 -32.81
N VAL A 469 0.86 8.01 -32.05
CA VAL A 469 -0.50 8.15 -31.52
C VAL A 469 -1.43 8.68 -32.62
N GLU A 470 -2.39 7.88 -33.06
CA GLU A 470 -3.36 8.24 -34.11
C GLU A 470 -4.53 9.03 -33.49
N TRP A 471 -4.28 10.30 -33.13
CA TRP A 471 -5.30 11.15 -32.50
C TRP A 471 -6.57 11.31 -33.35
N ASP A 472 -6.42 11.31 -34.68
CA ASP A 472 -7.51 11.42 -35.64
C ASP A 472 -8.40 10.17 -35.68
N TRP A 473 -7.86 8.99 -35.36
CA TRP A 473 -8.66 7.77 -35.21
C TRP A 473 -9.76 7.95 -34.16
N TYR A 474 -9.42 8.60 -33.04
CA TYR A 474 -10.34 8.84 -31.93
C TYR A 474 -11.38 9.92 -32.24
N ARG A 475 -11.49 10.39 -33.48
CA ARG A 475 -12.64 11.15 -33.95
C ARG A 475 -13.83 10.26 -34.28
N GLU A 476 -13.69 8.93 -34.25
CA GLU A 476 -14.69 7.93 -34.69
C GLU A 476 -14.98 7.98 -36.21
N THR A 477 -15.21 9.17 -36.76
CA THR A 477 -15.38 9.40 -38.20
C THR A 477 -14.55 10.61 -38.66
N PRO A 478 -14.15 10.68 -39.95
CA PRO A 478 -13.43 11.84 -40.49
C PRO A 478 -14.18 13.17 -40.39
N THR A 479 -15.51 13.13 -40.20
CA THR A 479 -16.39 14.29 -40.11
C THR A 479 -16.82 14.63 -38.68
N SER A 480 -16.41 13.85 -37.67
CA SER A 480 -16.75 14.17 -36.29
C SER A 480 -16.09 15.47 -35.85
N ASP A 481 -16.87 16.29 -35.15
CA ASP A 481 -16.40 17.52 -34.51
C ASP A 481 -15.74 17.25 -33.14
N PHE A 482 -15.78 16.01 -32.65
CA PHE A 482 -15.30 15.63 -31.33
C PHE A 482 -14.20 14.57 -31.41
N LEU A 483 -13.27 14.64 -30.46
CA LEU A 483 -12.51 13.48 -30.01
C LEU A 483 -13.38 12.67 -29.04
N TYR A 484 -13.18 11.36 -29.02
CA TYR A 484 -13.80 10.44 -28.08
C TYR A 484 -12.78 9.94 -27.08
N TRP A 485 -13.24 9.74 -25.86
CA TRP A 485 -12.39 9.33 -24.75
C TRP A 485 -11.81 7.93 -24.96
N HIS A 486 -12.63 6.98 -25.41
CA HIS A 486 -12.27 5.56 -25.43
C HIS A 486 -12.43 4.96 -26.82
N TRP A 487 -11.57 3.99 -27.13
CA TRP A 487 -11.78 3.05 -28.23
C TRP A 487 -11.34 1.65 -27.80
N SER A 488 -12.19 0.65 -28.03
CA SER A 488 -11.93 -0.76 -27.72
C SER A 488 -11.66 -1.57 -28.99
N PRO A 489 -10.70 -2.52 -28.98
CA PRO A 489 -10.53 -3.45 -30.10
C PRO A 489 -11.70 -4.44 -30.26
N GLU A 490 -12.46 -4.68 -29.19
CA GLU A 490 -13.60 -5.63 -29.18
C GLU A 490 -14.93 -4.91 -29.38
N TRP A 491 -15.05 -3.70 -28.83
CA TRP A 491 -16.31 -2.97 -28.71
C TRP A 491 -16.32 -1.65 -29.47
N ALA A 492 -15.25 -1.34 -30.21
CA ALA A 492 -15.07 -0.07 -30.92
C ALA A 492 -15.37 1.13 -30.00
N PHE A 493 -16.27 2.02 -30.40
CA PHE A 493 -16.65 3.22 -29.64
C PHE A 493 -17.81 2.98 -28.66
N GLN A 494 -18.02 1.76 -28.13
CA GLN A 494 -19.19 1.42 -27.29
C GLN A 494 -19.42 2.34 -26.08
N ILE A 495 -18.36 2.81 -25.41
CA ILE A 495 -18.50 3.79 -24.31
C ILE A 495 -19.05 5.12 -24.83
N HIS A 496 -18.70 5.47 -26.08
CA HIS A 496 -19.23 6.60 -26.84
C HIS A 496 -19.27 7.91 -26.05
N HIS A 497 -18.15 8.25 -25.41
CA HIS A 497 -17.99 9.43 -24.57
C HIS A 497 -17.25 10.54 -25.33
N PRO A 498 -17.96 11.49 -25.98
CA PRO A 498 -17.32 12.63 -26.65
C PRO A 498 -16.67 13.56 -25.63
N LEU A 499 -15.48 14.04 -25.93
CA LEU A 499 -14.72 14.96 -25.08
C LEU A 499 -15.23 16.39 -25.28
N ILE A 500 -15.95 16.94 -24.29
CA ILE A 500 -16.56 18.27 -24.36
C ILE A 500 -16.19 19.09 -23.13
N GLY A 501 -15.57 20.25 -23.35
CA GLY A 501 -15.19 21.17 -22.28
C GLY A 501 -16.36 21.98 -21.71
N PHE A 502 -16.20 22.63 -20.56
CA PHE A 502 -14.97 22.69 -19.77
C PHE A 502 -14.86 21.54 -18.76
N ASN A 503 -13.75 20.79 -18.84
CA ASN A 503 -13.30 19.76 -17.92
C ASN A 503 -11.78 19.52 -18.15
N GLU A 504 -11.24 18.39 -17.69
CA GLU A 504 -9.81 18.02 -17.71
C GLU A 504 -9.22 17.74 -19.11
N VAL A 505 -10.04 17.63 -20.15
CA VAL A 505 -9.67 17.05 -21.45
C VAL A 505 -9.06 18.07 -22.43
N MET A 506 -8.81 19.30 -21.98
CA MET A 506 -8.25 20.36 -22.83
C MET A 506 -6.91 19.95 -23.46
N ILE A 507 -6.03 19.32 -22.68
CA ILE A 507 -4.70 18.88 -23.18
C ILE A 507 -4.83 17.78 -24.24
N THR A 508 -5.88 16.96 -24.18
CA THR A 508 -6.19 15.95 -25.18
C THR A 508 -6.41 16.57 -26.54
N TYR A 509 -7.19 17.65 -26.61
CA TYR A 509 -7.37 18.41 -27.85
C TYR A 509 -6.10 19.12 -28.29
N LEU A 510 -5.37 19.76 -27.38
CA LEU A 510 -4.13 20.47 -27.74
C LEU A 510 -3.08 19.52 -28.34
N LEU A 511 -2.94 18.32 -27.77
CA LEU A 511 -2.05 17.30 -28.32
C LEU A 511 -2.58 16.73 -29.64
N GLY A 512 -3.88 16.44 -29.75
CA GLY A 512 -4.48 16.03 -31.02
C GLY A 512 -4.25 17.05 -32.15
N ILE A 513 -4.32 18.35 -31.85
CA ILE A 513 -4.03 19.43 -32.80
C ILE A 513 -2.54 19.55 -33.12
N ALA A 514 -1.67 19.30 -32.14
CA ALA A 514 -0.22 19.43 -32.27
C ALA A 514 0.46 18.21 -32.92
N SER A 515 -0.27 17.11 -33.12
CA SER A 515 0.24 15.90 -33.77
C SER A 515 0.80 16.24 -35.17
N PRO A 516 2.04 15.81 -35.49
CA PRO A 516 2.75 16.20 -36.72
C PRO A 516 2.29 15.51 -37.99
#